data_AF-A0A8E2B9S0-F1
#
_entry.id   AF-A0A8E2B9S0-F1
#
_cell.length_a   1.000
_cell.length_b   1.000
_cell.length_c   1.000
_cell.angle_alpha   90.00
_cell.angle_beta   90.00
_cell.angle_gamma   90.00
#
_symmetry.space_group_name_H-M   'P 1'
#
loop_
_entity.id
_entity.type
_entity.pdbx_description
1 polymer ?
#
loop_
_entity_poly.entity_id
_entity_poly.type
_entity_poly.pdbx_seq_one_letter_code
_entity_poly.pdbx_strand_id
1 'polypeptide(L)' 'MTSRSLDPDGTVSSEAPEQKPEPTEPGPEASTDDWVRYVNQRYPRRGVTAPGSHMGRR' A
#
# COMPACT_ATOMS: atom_id res chain seq x y z
N MET A 1 0.31 43.07 20.56
CA MET A 1 0.62 43.10 19.12
C MET A 1 1.24 41.76 18.77
N THR A 2 0.47 40.84 18.21
CA THR A 2 0.95 39.48 17.89
C THR A 2 0.60 39.22 16.44
N SER A 3 1.52 39.61 15.56
CA SER A 3 1.47 39.22 14.16
C SER A 3 2.45 38.07 13.98
N ARG A 4 1.95 36.84 14.12
CA ARG A 4 2.67 35.65 13.66
C ARG A 4 2.13 35.37 12.25
N SER A 5 2.73 36.01 11.26
CA SER A 5 2.52 35.68 9.86
C SER A 5 3.06 34.28 9.63
N LEU A 6 2.17 33.32 9.37
CA LEU A 6 2.49 32.02 8.82
C LEU A 6 2.41 32.19 7.31
N ASP A 7 3.53 32.00 6.61
CA ASP A 7 3.57 31.95 5.15
C ASP A 7 2.61 30.85 4.65
N PRO A 8 1.75 31.12 3.63
CA PRO A 8 0.76 30.15 3.16
C PRO A 8 1.34 29.07 2.26
N ASP A 9 2.63 29.14 1.90
CA ASP A 9 3.25 28.19 0.97
C ASP A 9 3.84 26.98 1.69
N GLY A 10 2.95 26.26 2.37
CA GLY A 10 3.19 24.89 2.83
C GLY A 10 3.20 23.92 1.64
N THR A 11 4.06 24.17 0.65
CA THR A 11 4.29 23.23 -0.44
C THR A 11 5.09 22.06 0.12
N VAL A 12 4.38 21.16 0.80
CA VAL A 12 4.81 19.76 0.92
C VAL A 12 4.80 19.22 -0.50
N SER A 13 5.98 19.07 -1.10
CA SER A 13 6.15 18.19 -2.25
C SER A 13 5.52 16.87 -1.88
N SER A 14 4.33 16.63 -2.42
CA SER A 14 3.68 15.33 -2.38
C SER A 14 4.49 14.48 -3.35
N GLU A 15 5.59 13.91 -2.84
CA GLU A 15 6.26 12.80 -3.49
C GLU A 15 5.15 11.81 -3.82
N ALA A 16 4.83 11.69 -5.12
CA ALA A 16 3.72 10.87 -5.57
C ALA A 16 3.95 9.49 -4.94
N PRO A 17 3.01 8.96 -4.15
CA PRO A 17 3.21 7.69 -3.48
C PRO A 17 3.63 6.70 -4.55
N GLU A 18 4.83 6.11 -4.42
CA GLU A 18 5.41 5.21 -5.41
C GLU A 18 4.30 4.30 -5.93
N GLN A 19 3.86 4.56 -7.17
CA GLN A 19 2.78 3.80 -7.76
C GLN A 19 3.31 2.38 -7.90
N LYS A 20 2.96 1.52 -6.94
CA LYS A 20 3.24 0.10 -7.05
C LYS A 20 2.70 -0.33 -8.40
N PRO A 21 3.54 -0.87 -9.30
CA PRO A 21 3.07 -1.29 -10.61
C PRO A 21 1.91 -2.26 -10.40
N GLU A 22 0.83 -2.06 -11.14
CA GLU A 22 -0.28 -3.01 -11.12
C GLU A 22 0.27 -4.40 -11.49
N PRO A 23 -0.19 -5.47 -10.82
CA PRO A 23 0.27 -6.81 -11.15
C PRO A 23 -0.10 -7.13 -12.59
N THR A 24 0.89 -7.42 -13.44
CA THR A 24 0.67 -7.90 -14.80
C THR A 24 0.27 -9.37 -14.77
N GLU A 25 -0.78 -9.73 -15.52
CA GLU A 25 -1.21 -11.12 -15.65
C GLU A 25 -0.15 -11.96 -16.36
N PRO A 26 0.30 -13.09 -15.78
CA PRO A 26 1.27 -13.98 -16.43
C PRO A 26 0.68 -14.62 -17.69
N GLY A 27 1.54 -14.88 -18.68
CA GLY A 27 1.13 -15.61 -19.88
C GLY A 27 0.84 -17.10 -19.61
N PRO A 28 0.28 -17.82 -20.60
CA PRO A 28 -0.02 -19.25 -20.45
C PRO A 28 1.23 -20.13 -20.28
N GLU A 29 2.38 -19.66 -20.76
CA GLU A 29 3.69 -20.32 -20.63
C GLU A 29 4.40 -19.97 -19.30
N ALA A 30 3.80 -19.12 -18.47
CA ALA A 30 4.41 -18.69 -17.21
C ALA A 30 4.42 -19.82 -16.18
N SER A 31 5.39 -19.74 -15.27
CA SER A 31 5.53 -20.73 -14.22
C SER A 31 4.37 -20.65 -13.22
N THR A 32 4.13 -21.76 -12.51
CA THR A 32 3.15 -21.78 -11.41
C THR A 32 3.44 -20.72 -10.36
N ASP A 33 4.72 -20.45 -10.06
CA ASP A 33 5.12 -19.46 -9.07
C ASP A 33 4.72 -18.03 -9.48
N ASP A 34 4.81 -17.71 -10.78
CA ASP A 34 4.37 -16.41 -11.31
C ASP A 34 2.86 -16.23 -11.15
N TRP A 35 2.09 -17.27 -11.41
CA TRP A 35 0.64 -17.29 -11.17
C TRP A 35 0.30 -17.12 -9.69
N VAL A 36 1.01 -17.81 -8.79
CA VAL A 36 0.81 -17.68 -7.35
C VAL A 36 1.10 -16.25 -6.88
N ARG A 37 2.20 -15.64 -7.36
CA ARG A 37 2.55 -14.24 -7.05
C ARG A 37 1.47 -13.28 -7.54
N TYR A 38 1.02 -13.43 -8.79
CA TYR A 38 -0.04 -12.61 -9.37
C TYR A 38 -1.34 -12.68 -8.56
N VAL A 39 -1.80 -13.89 -8.24
CA VAL A 39 -3.03 -14.10 -7.45
C VAL A 39 -2.90 -13.51 -6.05
N ASN A 40 -1.76 -13.68 -5.37
CA ASN A 40 -1.54 -13.12 -4.05
C ASN A 40 -1.49 -11.58 -4.04
N GLN A 41 -0.98 -10.97 -5.11
CA GLN A 41 -0.95 -9.51 -5.26
C GLN A 41 -2.34 -8.94 -5.60
N ARG A 42 -3.09 -9.60 -6.49
CA ARG A 42 -4.43 -9.18 -6.94
C ARG A 42 -5.52 -9.46 -5.92
N TYR A 43 -5.40 -10.58 -5.19
CA TYR A 43 -6.33 -11.04 -4.17
C TYR A 43 -5.58 -11.28 -2.86
N PRO A 44 -5.05 -10.22 -2.22
CA PRO A 44 -4.43 -10.36 -0.92
C PRO A 44 -5.47 -10.94 0.03
N ARG A 45 -5.10 -12.01 0.73
CA ARG A 45 -5.99 -12.70 1.67
C ARG A 45 -6.35 -11.77 2.83
N ARG A 46 -7.44 -11.03 2.67
CA ARG A 46 -8.10 -10.22 3.71
C ARG A 46 -8.72 -11.18 4.73
N GLY A 47 -7.98 -11.55 5.76
CA GLY A 47 -8.56 -12.41 6.81
C GLY A 47 -7.55 -13.17 7.65
N VAL A 48 -6.28 -13.24 7.25
CA VAL A 48 -5.23 -13.71 8.16
C VAL A 48 -4.74 -12.53 9.00
N THR A 49 -5.63 -11.96 9.82
CA THR A 49 -5.13 -11.32 11.04
C THR A 49 -4.39 -12.41 11.78
N ALA A 50 -3.11 -12.20 12.12
CA ALA A 50 -2.40 -13.12 12.98
C ALA A 50 -3.31 -13.47 14.18
N PRO A 51 -3.44 -14.76 14.57
CA PRO A 51 -4.18 -15.11 15.77
C PRO A 51 -3.48 -14.42 16.94
N GLY A 52 -4.00 -13.25 17.36
CA GLY A 52 -3.34 -12.34 18.30
C GLY A 52 -3.46 -10.83 18.01
N SER A 53 -3.85 -10.39 16.80
CA SER A 53 -3.96 -8.95 16.47
C SER A 53 -5.13 -8.19 17.14
N HIS A 54 -5.81 -8.78 18.14
CA HIS A 54 -6.86 -8.13 18.94
C HIS A 54 -6.50 -8.13 20.44
N MET A 55 -5.35 -7.57 20.81
CA MET A 55 -5.00 -7.28 22.22
C MET A 55 -4.44 -5.86 22.35
N GLY A 56 -5.27 -4.84 22.08
CA GLY A 56 -4.80 -3.45 22.09
C GLY A 56 -5.83 -2.35 22.35
N ARG A 57 -7.00 -2.66 22.93
CA ARG A 57 -7.85 -1.63 23.55
C ARG A 57 -8.35 -2.13 24.90
N ARG A 58 -7.56 -1.83 25.94
CA ARG A 58 -8.08 -1.47 27.25
C ARG A 58 -7.65 -0.05 27.51
#